data_AF-A0ABD2P7X1-F1
#
_entry.id   AF-A0ABD2P7X1-F1
#
_cell.length_a   1.000
_cell.length_b   1.000
_cell.length_c   1.000
_cell.angle_alpha   90.00
_cell.angle_beta   90.00
_cell.angle_gamma   90.00
#
_symmetry.space_group_name_H-M   'P 1'
#
loop_
_entity.id
_entity.type
_entity.pdbx_description
1 polymer ?
#
loop_
_entity_poly.entity_id
_entity_poly.type
_entity_poly.pdbx_seq_one_letter_code
_entity_poly.pdbx_strand_id
1 'polypeptide(L)'
;MADEAVKKLPKPIMRDLLMRQIRRNLIGCFIFCSVAVAAVKIGINDRKKKAYSDFYQNYDIDKEFHKMRKKGLFDSCSVEDDDD
;
A
#
# COMPACT_ATOMS: atom_id res chain seq x y z
N MET A 1 4.59 4.66 62.38
CA MET A 1 4.45 4.67 60.91
C MET A 1 5.82 4.75 60.22
N ALA A 2 6.79 3.93 60.62
CA ALA A 2 8.17 3.97 60.10
C ALA A 2 8.53 2.75 59.22
N ASP A 3 7.67 1.73 59.17
CA ASP A 3 7.96 0.46 58.49
C ASP A 3 7.67 0.48 56.97
N GLU A 4 6.86 1.44 56.50
CA GLU A 4 6.55 1.56 55.06
C GLU A 4 7.65 2.25 54.23
N ALA A 5 8.59 2.93 54.88
CA ALA A 5 9.54 3.83 54.22
C ALA A 5 10.76 3.15 53.59
N VAL A 6 10.96 1.83 53.79
CA VAL A 6 12.13 1.11 53.22
C VAL A 6 11.68 -0.14 52.46
N LYS A 7 10.98 0.07 51.34
CA LYS A 7 10.72 -0.99 50.37
C LYS A 7 12.03 -1.35 49.66
N LYS A 8 12.68 -2.46 50.06
CA LYS A 8 13.87 -2.98 49.37
C LYS A 8 13.53 -3.30 47.92
N LEU A 9 14.29 -2.71 46.98
CA LEU A 9 14.15 -2.97 45.55
C LEU A 9 14.37 -4.47 45.26
N PRO A 10 13.45 -5.14 44.55
CA PRO A 10 13.62 -6.53 44.15
C PRO A 10 14.83 -6.65 43.21
N LYS A 11 15.56 -7.77 43.31
CA LYS A 11 16.76 -7.98 42.48
C LYS A 11 16.39 -7.97 40.99
N PRO A 12 17.05 -7.13 40.17
CA PRO A 12 16.82 -7.11 38.74
C PRO A 12 17.40 -8.38 38.09
N ILE A 13 16.92 -8.69 36.89
CA ILE A 13 17.46 -9.77 36.07
C ILE A 13 18.86 -9.36 35.58
N MET A 14 19.88 -10.19 35.86
CA MET A 14 21.29 -9.87 35.54
C MET A 14 21.89 -10.77 34.44
N ARG A 15 21.14 -11.73 33.90
CA ARG A 15 21.58 -12.66 32.84
C ARG A 15 20.57 -12.68 31.70
N ASP A 16 21.03 -13.03 30.49
CA ASP A 16 20.22 -13.16 29.27
C ASP A 16 19.48 -11.91 28.79
N LEU A 17 19.94 -10.72 29.20
CA LEU A 17 19.37 -9.44 28.79
C LEU A 17 19.38 -9.27 27.25
N LEU A 18 20.49 -9.64 26.61
CA LEU A 18 20.64 -9.55 25.16
C LEU A 18 19.67 -10.47 24.42
N MET A 19 19.59 -11.74 24.83
CA MET A 19 18.70 -12.73 24.21
C MET A 19 17.23 -12.29 24.31
N ARG A 20 16.84 -11.72 25.46
CA ARG A 20 15.49 -11.19 25.69
C ARG A 20 15.19 -9.97 24.82
N GLN A 21 16.17 -9.08 24.63
CA GLN A 21 16.05 -7.93 23.74
C GLN A 21 15.94 -8.36 22.27
N ILE A 22 16.75 -9.32 21.82
CA ILE A 22 16.70 -9.84 20.46
C ILE A 22 15.33 -10.43 20.17
N ARG A 23 14.78 -11.30 21.04
CA ARG A 23 13.45 -11.88 20.83
C ARG A 23 12.36 -10.81 20.73
N ARG A 24 12.38 -9.81 21.62
CA ARG A 24 11.41 -8.71 21.59
C ARG A 24 11.49 -7.93 20.28
N ASN A 25 12.71 -7.57 19.86
CA ASN A 25 12.92 -6.80 18.65
C ASN A 25 12.54 -7.62 17.41
N LEU A 26 12.85 -8.92 17.39
CA LEU A 26 12.49 -9.82 16.29
C LEU A 26 10.97 -9.86 16.08
N ILE A 27 10.19 -10.04 17.15
CA ILE A 27 8.73 -10.01 17.11
C ILE A 27 8.24 -8.65 16.58
N GLY A 28 8.82 -7.55 17.07
CA GLY A 28 8.52 -6.21 16.60
C GLY A 28 8.79 -6.03 15.10
N CYS A 29 9.93 -6.51 14.61
CA CYS A 29 10.30 -6.45 13.20
C CYS A 29 9.32 -7.25 12.31
N PHE A 30 8.91 -8.44 12.74
CA PHE A 30 7.94 -9.24 11.98
C PHE A 30 6.58 -8.54 11.84
N ILE A 31 6.09 -7.96 12.94
CA ILE A 31 4.84 -7.18 12.93
C ILE A 31 4.99 -5.95 12.04
N PHE A 32 6.10 -5.23 12.14
CA PHE A 32 6.33 -4.04 11.35
C PHE A 32 6.40 -4.35 9.85
N CYS A 33 7.14 -5.39 9.46
CA CYS A 33 7.21 -5.83 8.07
C CYS A 33 5.84 -6.25 7.53
N SER A 34 5.04 -7.00 8.30
CA SER A 34 3.73 -7.45 7.82
C SER A 34 2.76 -6.27 7.61
N VAL A 35 2.77 -5.29 8.52
CA VAL A 35 1.99 -4.05 8.37
C VAL A 35 2.44 -3.25 7.16
N ALA A 36 3.75 -3.08 6.96
CA ALA A 36 4.29 -2.35 5.82
C ALA A 36 3.87 -3.00 4.49
N VAL A 37 3.95 -4.33 4.39
CA VAL A 37 3.51 -5.07 3.19
C VAL A 37 2.01 -4.91 2.96
N ALA A 38 1.20 -5.02 4.00
CA ALA A 38 -0.25 -4.85 3.89
C ALA A 38 -0.61 -3.43 3.42
N ALA A 39 0.06 -2.40 3.97
CA ALA A 39 -0.16 -1.01 3.59
C ALA A 39 0.14 -0.76 2.11
N VAL A 40 1.25 -1.30 1.59
CA VAL A 40 1.61 -1.15 0.17
C VAL A 40 0.65 -1.93 -0.73
N LYS A 41 0.28 -3.15 -0.35
CA LYS A 41 -0.64 -3.99 -1.13
C LYS A 41 -1.99 -3.29 -1.32
N ILE A 42 -2.60 -2.84 -0.22
CA ILE A 42 -3.92 -2.21 -0.24
C ILE A 42 -3.84 -0.79 -0.81
N GLY A 43 -2.86 0.00 -0.35
CA GLY A 43 -2.74 1.43 -0.67
C GLY A 43 -2.20 1.74 -2.07
N ILE A 44 -1.55 0.79 -2.73
CA ILE A 44 -1.01 0.99 -4.08
C ILE A 44 -1.53 -0.08 -5.02
N ASN A 45 -1.25 -1.36 -4.71
CA ASN A 45 -1.42 -2.42 -5.69
C ASN A 45 -2.90 -2.66 -6.01
N ASP A 46 -3.74 -2.77 -4.99
CA ASP A 46 -5.17 -3.01 -5.16
C ASP A 46 -5.88 -1.79 -5.75
N ARG A 47 -5.46 -0.57 -5.41
CA ARG A 47 -5.97 0.66 -6.04
C ARG A 47 -5.65 0.72 -7.54
N LYS A 48 -4.43 0.36 -7.95
CA LYS A 48 -4.05 0.34 -9.37
C LYS A 48 -4.84 -0.72 -10.14
N LYS A 49 -4.99 -1.92 -9.57
CA LYS A 49 -5.81 -2.99 -10.17
C LYS A 49 -7.27 -2.57 -10.31
N LYS A 50 -7.83 -1.96 -9.27
CA LYS A 50 -9.21 -1.46 -9.30
C LYS A 50 -9.39 -0.36 -10.34
N ALA A 51 -8.52 0.63 -10.39
CA ALA A 51 -8.60 1.71 -11.38
C ALA A 51 -8.55 1.19 -12.83
N TYR A 52 -7.71 0.18 -13.08
CA TYR A 52 -7.66 -0.47 -14.40
C TYR A 52 -8.97 -1.23 -14.68
N SER A 53 -9.44 -2.03 -13.74
CA SER A 53 -10.73 -2.74 -13.88
C SER A 53 -11.89 -1.79 -14.14
N ASP A 54 -12.01 -0.72 -13.36
CA ASP A 54 -13.09 0.26 -13.45
C ASP A 54 -13.07 0.98 -14.82
N PHE A 55 -11.87 1.23 -15.39
CA PHE A 55 -11.72 1.79 -16.73
C PHE A 55 -12.29 0.83 -17.79
N TYR A 56 -11.85 -0.43 -17.81
CA TYR A 56 -12.26 -1.39 -18.84
C TYR A 56 -13.70 -1.92 -18.69
N GLN A 57 -14.34 -1.75 -17.53
CA GLN A 57 -15.72 -2.19 -17.33
C GLN A 57 -16.74 -1.48 -18.23
N ASN A 58 -16.51 -0.19 -18.52
CA ASN A 58 -17.42 0.63 -19.33
C ASN A 58 -16.71 1.25 -20.53
N TYR A 59 -15.55 0.72 -20.91
CA TYR A 59 -14.75 1.26 -22.01
C TYR A 59 -15.32 0.82 -23.35
N ASP A 60 -15.71 1.80 -24.15
CA ASP A 60 -16.15 1.61 -25.54
C ASP A 60 -15.05 2.13 -26.48
N ILE A 61 -14.40 1.18 -27.16
CA ILE A 61 -13.22 1.43 -28.01
C ILE A 61 -13.59 2.33 -29.18
N ASP A 62 -14.75 2.09 -29.81
CA ASP A 62 -15.15 2.81 -31.02
C ASP A 62 -15.49 4.26 -30.67
N LYS A 63 -16.18 4.49 -29.55
CA LYS A 63 -16.49 5.84 -29.07
C LYS A 63 -15.23 6.65 -28.76
N GLU A 64 -14.24 6.04 -28.13
CA GLU A 64 -12.99 6.71 -27.80
C GLU A 64 -12.12 6.92 -29.04
N PHE A 65 -12.12 5.96 -29.97
CA PHE A 65 -11.49 6.07 -31.27
C PHE A 65 -12.05 7.23 -32.09
N HIS A 66 -13.38 7.33 -32.25
CA HIS A 66 -14.00 8.45 -32.95
C HIS A 66 -13.69 9.80 -32.28
N LYS A 67 -13.62 9.84 -30.94
CA LYS A 67 -13.22 11.04 -30.19
C LYS A 67 -11.76 11.43 -30.46
N MET A 68 -10.85 10.47 -30.60
CA MET A 68 -9.45 10.73 -30.95
C MET A 68 -9.27 11.08 -32.44
N ARG A 69 -10.01 10.40 -33.33
CA ARG A 69 -10.03 10.69 -34.77
C ARG A 69 -10.51 12.11 -35.03
N LYS A 70 -11.61 12.55 -34.40
CA LYS A 70 -12.12 13.94 -34.52
C LYS A 70 -11.14 15.00 -34.03
N LYS A 71 -10.16 14.63 -33.19
CA LYS A 71 -9.10 15.53 -32.74
C LYS A 71 -7.89 15.57 -33.69
N GLY A 72 -7.92 14.81 -34.78
CA GLY A 72 -6.83 14.75 -35.76
C GLY A 72 -5.55 14.11 -35.21
N LEU A 73 -5.66 13.21 -34.22
CA LEU A 73 -4.50 12.57 -33.62
C LEU A 73 -3.94 11.43 -34.50
N PHE A 74 -4.77 10.86 -35.36
CA PHE A 74 -4.40 9.77 -36.24
C PHE A 74 -3.92 10.29 -37.59
N ASP A 75 -2.76 9.83 -38.03
CA ASP A 75 -2.22 10.07 -39.38
C ASP A 75 -2.86 9.12 -40.41
N SER A 76 -3.33 7.95 -39.94
CA SER A 76 -3.94 6.91 -40.79
C SER A 76 -5.43 7.11 -41.05
N CYS A 77 -6.10 8.03 -40.35
CA CYS A 77 -7.53 8.27 -40.48
C CYS A 77 -7.81 9.77 -40.52
N SER A 78 -8.39 10.24 -41.62
CA SER A 78 -8.81 11.64 -41.80
C SER A 78 -9.90 12.04 -40.81
N VAL A 79 -9.97 13.34 -40.51
CA VAL A 79 -11.02 13.92 -39.66
C VAL A 79 -12.37 13.99 -40.39
N GLU A 80 -12.35 13.96 -41.73
CA GLU A 80 -13.45 14.40 -42.61
C GLU A 80 -14.38 13.30 -43.14
N ASP A 81 -14.10 12.00 -42.92
CA ASP A 81 -14.86 10.89 -43.53
C ASP A 81 -16.25 10.60 -42.88
N ASP A 82 -16.90 11.59 -42.27
CA ASP A 82 -18.24 11.46 -41.67
C ASP A 82 -19.37 12.14 -42.51
N ASP A 83 -19.05 12.86 -43.61
CA ASP A 83 -20.02 13.66 -44.41
C ASP A 83 -19.92 13.48 -45.96
N ASP A 84 -19.69 12.26 -46.48
CA ASP A 84 -19.95 11.88 -47.89
C ASP A 84 -20.41 10.42 -48.03
#